data_AF-A0A1Z2L7Q1-F1
#
_entry.id   AF-A0A1Z2L7Q1-F1
#
_cell.length_a   1.000
_cell.length_b   1.000
_cell.length_c   1.000
_cell.angle_alpha   90.00
_cell.angle_beta   90.00
_cell.angle_gamma   90.00
#
_symmetry.space_group_name_H-M   'P 1'
#
loop_
_entity.id
_entity.type
_entity.pdbx_description
1 polymer ?
#
loop_
_entity_poly.entity_id
_entity_poly.type
_entity_poly.pdbx_seq_one_letter_code
_entity_poly.pdbx_strand_id
1 'polypeptide(L)' 'MLSTPSRQRSPEEINRAIRHFLSARSGRALTGAERRMYERLRTEWAAASRRGPCAVA' A
#
# COMPACT_ATOMS: atom_id res chain seq x y z
N MET A 1 -7.10 -23.35 17.86
CA MET A 1 -7.10 -21.90 17.61
C MET A 1 -6.54 -21.68 16.21
N LEU A 2 -7.37 -21.28 15.25
CA LEU A 2 -6.94 -21.01 13.88
C LEU A 2 -6.08 -19.76 13.88
N SER A 3 -4.77 -19.93 13.71
CA SER A 3 -3.86 -18.84 13.34
C SER A 3 -4.41 -18.22 12.06
N THR A 4 -4.98 -17.02 12.16
CA THR A 4 -5.26 -16.21 10.98
C THR A 4 -3.92 -16.08 10.26
N PRO A 5 -3.73 -16.66 9.06
CA PRO A 5 -2.54 -16.34 8.29
C PRO A 5 -2.60 -14.83 8.15
N SER A 6 -1.56 -14.14 8.62
CA SER A 6 -1.41 -12.71 8.42
C SER A 6 -1.42 -12.53 6.91
N ARG A 7 -2.62 -12.26 6.35
CA ARG A 7 -2.86 -12.22 4.92
C ARG A 7 -1.99 -11.08 4.44
N GLN A 8 -0.79 -11.43 3.95
CA GLN A 8 0.14 -10.47 3.40
C GLN A 8 -0.66 -9.80 2.30
N ARG A 9 -0.97 -8.52 2.51
CA ARG A 9 -1.80 -7.78 1.55
C ARG A 9 -1.08 -7.83 0.22
N SER A 10 -1.77 -8.30 -0.81
CA SER A 10 -1.19 -8.30 -2.15
C SER A 10 -0.89 -6.85 -2.57
N PRO A 11 0.11 -6.62 -3.43
CA PRO A 11 0.41 -5.28 -3.95
C PRO A 11 -0.84 -4.56 -4.48
N GLU A 12 -1.78 -5.30 -5.08
CA GLU A 12 -3.03 -4.78 -5.61
C GLU A 12 -3.96 -4.27 -4.51
N GLU A 13 -4.02 -4.94 -3.36
CA GLU A 13 -4.83 -4.54 -2.21
C GLU A 13 -4.25 -3.26 -1.58
N ILE A 14 -2.93 -3.17 -1.47
CA ILE A 14 -2.25 -1.96 -0.97
C ILE A 14 -2.47 -0.79 -1.95
N ASN A 15 -2.37 -1.03 -3.25
CA ASN A 15 -2.60 0.00 -4.27
C ASN A 15 -4.05 0.49 -4.28
N ARG A 16 -5.04 -0.39 -4.08
CA ARG A 16 -6.45 0.01 -3.90
C ARG A 16 -6.64 0.89 -2.66
N ALA A 17 -6.01 0.53 -1.54
CA ALA A 17 -6.08 1.33 -0.32
C ALA A 17 -5.45 2.71 -0.51
N ILE A 18 -4.32 2.80 -1.22
CA ILE A 18 -3.67 4.07 -1.59
C ILE A 18 -4.61 4.91 -2.47
N ARG A 19 -5.21 4.33 -3.51
CA ARG A 19 -6.13 5.04 -4.42
C ARG A 19 -7.36 5.55 -3.69
N HIS A 20 -7.95 4.74 -2.80
CA HIS A 20 -9.08 5.16 -1.97
C HIS A 20 -8.69 6.28 -1.00
N PHE A 21 -7.52 6.18 -0.38
CA PHE A 21 -6.99 7.20 0.53
C PHE A 21 -6.82 8.56 -0.15
N LEU A 22 -6.32 8.55 -1.40
CA LEU A 22 -6.12 9.74 -2.23
C LEU A 22 -7.43 10.25 -2.82
N SER A 23 -8.34 9.38 -3.29
CA SER A 23 -9.62 9.79 -3.87
C SER A 23 -10.52 10.47 -2.85
N ALA A 24 -10.55 9.98 -1.60
CA ALA A 24 -11.29 10.60 -0.50
C ALA A 24 -10.74 11.98 -0.09
N ARG A 25 -9.54 12.35 -0.55
CA ARG A 25 -8.85 13.61 -0.23
C ARG A 25 -8.56 14.46 -1.47
N SER A 26 -9.06 14.05 -2.63
CA SER A 26 -8.83 14.74 -3.90
C SER A 26 -9.45 16.14 -3.81
N GLY A 27 -8.61 17.18 -3.87
CA GLY A 27 -9.02 18.58 -3.75
C GLY A 27 -8.30 19.39 -2.66
N ARG A 28 -7.47 18.76 -1.82
CA ARG A 28 -6.61 19.47 -0.85
C ARG A 28 -5.20 18.90 -0.82
N ALA A 29 -4.22 19.74 -0.47
CA ALA A 29 -2.85 19.29 -0.22
C ALA A 29 -2.81 18.31 0.96
N LEU A 30 -2.02 17.24 0.83
CA LEU A 30 -1.79 16.31 1.93
C LEU A 30 -1.03 17.02 3.06
N THR A 31 -1.53 16.90 4.29
CA THR A 31 -0.80 17.35 5.47
C THR A 31 0.47 16.53 5.67
N GLY A 32 1.46 17.04 6.43
CA GLY A 32 2.70 16.31 6.70
C GLY A 32 2.47 14.92 7.33
N ALA A 33 1.41 14.76 8.13
CA ALA A 33 1.02 13.47 8.69
C ALA A 33 0.47 12.51 7.63
N GLU A 34 -0.41 13.00 6.74
CA GLU A 34 -0.96 12.21 5.64
C GLU A 34 0.11 11.81 4.62
N ARG A 35 1.09 12.69 4.38
CA ARG A 35 2.26 12.38 3.54
C ARG A 35 3.08 11.24 4.11
N ARG A 36 3.40 11.25 5.42
CA ARG A 36 4.11 10.15 6.09
C ARG A 36 3.35 8.83 5.98
N MET A 37 2.02 8.89 6.11
CA MET A 37 1.19 7.68 5.98
C MET A 37 1.17 7.14 4.54
N TYR A 38 1.09 8.03 3.55
CA TYR A 38 1.22 7.66 2.14
C TYR A 38 2.59 7.05 1.83
N GLU A 39 3.68 7.63 2.33
CA GLU A 39 5.05 7.13 2.14
C GLU A 39 5.24 5.74 2.78
N ARG A 40 4.63 5.48 3.95
CA ARG A 40 4.63 4.13 4.56
C ARG A 40 3.90 3.12 3.69
N LEU A 41 2.68 3.43 3.26
CA LEU A 41 1.89 2.56 2.37
C LEU A 41 2.61 2.31 1.04
N ARG A 42 3.28 3.31 0.49
CA ARG A 42 4.08 3.19 -0.74
C ARG A 42 5.31 2.31 -0.55
N THR A 43 5.97 2.39 0.61
CA THR A 43 7.10 1.51 0.96
C THR A 43 6.65 0.05 1.10
N GLU A 44 5.53 -0.18 1.77
CA GLU A 44 4.92 -1.51 1.91
C GLU A 44 4.52 -2.08 0.54
N TRP A 45 3.90 -1.25 -0.32
CA TRP A 45 3.59 -1.64 -1.69
C TRP A 45 4.84 -2.02 -2.47
N ALA A 46 5.90 -1.20 -2.44
CA ALA A 46 7.15 -1.49 -3.13
C ALA A 46 7.85 -2.77 -2.61
N ALA A 47 7.76 -3.04 -1.30
CA ALA A 47 8.27 -4.27 -0.71
C ALA A 47 7.46 -5.50 -1.16
N ALA A 48 6.13 -5.38 -1.23
CA ALA A 48 5.25 -6.44 -1.71
C ALA A 48 5.41 -6.67 -3.22
N SER A 49 5.52 -5.61 -4.03
CA SER A 49 5.73 -5.69 -5.48
C SER A 49 7.05 -6.37 -5.84
N ARG A 50 8.12 -6.13 -5.06
CA ARG A 50 9.41 -6.80 -5.24
C ARG A 50 9.40 -8.28 -4.85
N ARG A 51 8.38 -8.73 -4.12
CA ARG A 51 8.16 -10.14 -3.75
C ARG A 51 7.18 -10.86 -4.68
N GLY A 52 6.61 -10.16 -5.66
CA GLY A 52 5.82 -10.76 -6.74
C GLY A 52 6.68 -11.67 -7.62
N PRO A 53 6.08 -12.63 -8.33
CA PRO A 53 6.81 -13.67 -9.05
C PRO A 53 7.76 -13.02 -10.06
N CYS A 54 9.05 -13.31 -9.88
CA CYS A 54 10.16 -13.10 -10.80
C CYS A 54 9.75 -12.40 -12.12
N ALA A 55 10.03 -11.11 -12.23
CA ALA A 55 10.14 -10.44 -13.51
C ALA A 55 11.58 -9.93 -13.63
N VAL A 56 12.23 -10.35 -14.72
CA VAL A 56 13.58 -10.05 -15.20
C VAL A 56 14.68 -11.05 -14.78
N ALA A 57 14.81 -12.11 -15.60
CA ALA A 57 16.02 -12.32 -16.40
C ALA A 57 15.59 -12.54 -17.86
#